data_AF-A0A7S3KFH3-F1
#
_entry.id   AF-A0A7S3KFH3-F1
#
_cell.length_a   1.000
_cell.length_b   1.000
_cell.length_c   1.000
_cell.angle_alpha   90.00
_cell.angle_beta   90.00
_cell.angle_gamma   90.00
#
_symmetry.space_group_name_H-M   'P 1'
#
loop_
_entity.id
_entity.type
_entity.pdbx_description
1 polymer ?
#
loop_
_entity_poly.entity_id
_entity_poly.type
_entity_poly.pdbx_seq_one_letter_code
_entity_poly.pdbx_strand_id
1 'polypeptide(L)'
;MNIVVSDKTKEMLVQYLTTLGLSIFAAVGFYLQSGNMYQLGLFMISLSIYHLLEYLFVLLHHFKDIKFDSFLINQGKHYTFAMTFSFCEYFYEYMFYPGLKDNSATFLFVIIGGILVIIGHFFRASAEFTAKSNFTHHISYRKKQTHELITHGVYSFSRHPGYFGWFLWSVSTQIMITNPVC
;
A
#
# COMPACT_ATOMS: atom_id res chain seq x y z
N MET A 1 -25.66 17.76 8.30
CA MET A 1 -24.91 18.38 7.18
C MET A 1 -25.03 17.44 5.99
N ASN A 2 -25.91 17.74 5.03
CA ASN A 2 -26.09 16.92 3.83
C ASN A 2 -24.92 17.19 2.89
N ILE A 3 -24.01 16.23 2.80
CA ILE A 3 -22.91 16.27 1.83
C ILE A 3 -23.54 15.93 0.47
N VAL A 4 -23.77 16.95 -0.37
CA VAL A 4 -24.18 16.74 -1.76
C VAL A 4 -22.96 16.24 -2.51
N VAL A 5 -22.87 14.92 -2.69
CA VAL A 5 -21.82 14.26 -3.47
C VAL A 5 -22.18 14.36 -4.94
N SER A 6 -21.29 14.93 -5.76
CA SER A 6 -21.49 14.96 -7.21
C SER A 6 -21.55 13.53 -7.77
N ASP A 7 -22.38 13.26 -8.77
CA ASP A 7 -22.52 11.91 -9.32
C ASP A 7 -21.19 11.35 -9.86
N LYS A 8 -20.33 12.25 -10.36
CA LYS A 8 -18.97 11.94 -10.79
C LYS A 8 -18.09 11.41 -9.64
N THR A 9 -18.27 11.92 -8.43
CA THR A 9 -17.58 11.42 -7.23
C THR A 9 -18.09 10.04 -6.82
N LYS A 10 -19.40 9.77 -6.96
CA LYS A 10 -19.96 8.43 -6.69
C LYS A 10 -19.47 7.40 -7.70
N GLU A 11 -19.40 7.76 -8.98
CA GLU A 11 -18.88 6.90 -10.05
C GLU A 11 -17.41 6.55 -9.83
N MET A 12 -16.56 7.53 -9.48
CA MET A 12 -15.16 7.28 -9.13
C MET A 12 -15.04 6.32 -7.92
N LEU A 13 -15.93 6.46 -6.93
CA LEU A 13 -15.95 5.60 -5.75
C LEU A 13 -16.28 4.15 -6.12
N VAL A 14 -17.32 3.97 -6.93
CA VAL A 14 -17.78 2.65 -7.38
C VAL A 14 -16.72 1.99 -8.26
N GLN A 15 -16.13 2.72 -9.22
CA GLN A 15 -15.06 2.21 -10.07
C GLN A 15 -13.82 1.79 -9.28
N TYR A 16 -13.44 2.55 -8.25
CA TYR A 16 -12.27 2.21 -7.45
C TYR A 16 -12.50 0.98 -6.58
N LEU A 17 -13.62 0.92 -5.86
CA LEU A 17 -13.98 -0.23 -5.03
C LEU A 17 -14.16 -1.50 -5.87
N THR A 18 -14.72 -1.39 -7.08
CA THR A 18 -14.83 -2.53 -8.01
C THR A 18 -13.48 -2.95 -8.57
N THR A 19 -12.65 -2.03 -9.06
CA THR A 19 -11.29 -2.35 -9.56
C THR A 19 -10.45 -3.02 -8.48
N LEU A 20 -10.58 -2.54 -7.25
CA LEU A 20 -9.83 -3.09 -6.14
C LEU A 20 -10.38 -4.44 -5.66
N GLY A 21 -11.70 -4.59 -5.55
CA GLY A 21 -12.33 -5.88 -5.26
C GLY A 21 -11.96 -6.95 -6.29
N LEU A 22 -11.89 -6.56 -7.57
CA LEU A 22 -11.41 -7.42 -8.66
C LEU A 22 -9.91 -7.73 -8.54
N SER A 23 -9.07 -6.77 -8.14
CA SER A 23 -7.64 -7.00 -7.94
C SER A 23 -7.36 -7.96 -6.77
N ILE A 24 -8.12 -7.85 -5.68
CA ILE A 24 -8.04 -8.75 -4.53
C ILE A 24 -8.56 -10.13 -4.92
N PHE A 25 -9.70 -10.21 -5.61
CA PHE A 25 -10.26 -11.48 -6.09
C PHE A 25 -9.30 -12.18 -7.07
N ALA A 26 -8.68 -11.43 -7.98
CA ALA A 26 -7.68 -11.96 -8.89
C ALA A 26 -6.40 -12.39 -8.17
N ALA A 27 -5.94 -11.64 -7.17
CA ALA A 27 -4.76 -11.99 -6.37
C ALA A 27 -5.00 -13.23 -5.51
N VAL A 28 -6.20 -13.37 -4.92
CA VAL A 28 -6.62 -14.56 -4.19
C VAL A 28 -6.80 -15.74 -5.15
N GLY A 29 -7.43 -15.54 -6.30
CA GLY A 29 -7.57 -16.56 -7.34
C GLY A 29 -6.21 -17.05 -7.84
N PHE A 30 -5.27 -16.14 -8.06
CA PHE A 30 -3.89 -16.48 -8.40
C PHE A 30 -3.22 -17.26 -7.28
N TYR A 31 -3.27 -16.77 -6.03
CA TYR A 31 -2.73 -17.48 -4.84
C TYR A 31 -3.28 -18.90 -4.71
N LEU A 32 -4.58 -19.10 -4.90
CA LEU A 32 -5.23 -20.40 -4.78
C LEU A 32 -4.91 -21.35 -5.96
N GLN A 33 -4.66 -20.80 -7.15
CA GLN A 33 -4.38 -21.57 -8.36
C GLN A 33 -2.88 -21.88 -8.51
N SER A 34 -2.00 -20.99 -8.06
CA SER A 34 -0.55 -21.08 -8.25
C SER A 34 0.12 -21.63 -7.00
N GLY A 35 0.15 -22.97 -6.85
CA GLY A 35 0.83 -23.62 -5.73
C GLY A 35 2.27 -23.12 -5.52
N ASN A 36 2.99 -22.82 -6.60
CA ASN A 36 4.40 -22.42 -6.57
C ASN A 36 4.65 -20.90 -6.63
N MET A 37 3.61 -20.05 -6.69
CA MET A 37 3.75 -18.58 -6.78
C MET A 37 2.93 -17.83 -5.72
N TYR A 38 2.68 -18.50 -4.60
CA TYR A 38 1.88 -17.97 -3.50
C TYR A 38 2.44 -16.64 -2.95
N GLN A 39 3.77 -16.43 -3.01
CA GLN A 39 4.39 -15.18 -2.58
C GLN A 39 3.94 -13.99 -3.42
N LEU A 40 3.86 -14.16 -4.74
CA LEU A 40 3.35 -13.13 -5.64
C LEU A 40 1.88 -12.82 -5.35
N GLY A 41 1.07 -13.84 -5.05
CA GLY A 41 -0.30 -13.66 -4.61
C GLY A 41 -0.41 -12.79 -3.34
N LEU A 42 0.40 -13.10 -2.32
CA LEU A 42 0.46 -12.31 -1.08
C LEU A 42 0.94 -10.88 -1.32
N PHE A 43 1.90 -10.68 -2.21
CA PHE A 43 2.36 -9.36 -2.64
C PHE A 43 1.25 -8.55 -3.28
N MET A 44 0.51 -9.15 -4.23
CA MET A 44 -0.59 -8.49 -4.90
C MET A 44 -1.73 -8.14 -3.92
N ILE A 45 -2.06 -9.05 -2.99
CA ILE A 45 -3.03 -8.77 -1.92
C ILE A 45 -2.55 -7.59 -1.07
N SER A 46 -1.30 -7.60 -0.63
CA SER A 46 -0.74 -6.51 0.17
C SER A 46 -0.74 -5.18 -0.59
N LEU A 47 -0.41 -5.18 -1.88
CA LEU A 47 -0.39 -3.99 -2.72
C LEU A 47 -1.80 -3.41 -2.87
N SER A 48 -2.80 -4.26 -3.12
CA SER A 48 -4.20 -3.85 -3.17
C SER A 48 -4.67 -3.28 -1.83
N ILE A 49 -4.36 -3.92 -0.70
CA ILE A 49 -4.72 -3.39 0.63
C ILE A 49 -4.08 -2.03 0.88
N TYR A 50 -2.81 -1.85 0.52
CA TYR A 50 -2.12 -0.57 0.67
C TYR A 50 -2.86 0.56 -0.06
N HIS A 51 -3.11 0.40 -1.37
CA HIS A 51 -3.81 1.42 -2.16
C HIS A 51 -5.24 1.66 -1.65
N LEU A 52 -5.94 0.62 -1.21
CA LEU A 52 -7.27 0.76 -0.60
C LEU A 52 -7.26 1.65 0.63
N LEU A 53 -6.33 1.41 1.56
CA LEU A 53 -6.29 2.14 2.82
C LEU A 53 -5.99 3.61 2.60
N GLU A 54 -5.04 3.93 1.72
CA GLU A 54 -4.73 5.31 1.31
C GLU A 54 -5.96 6.02 0.74
N TYR A 55 -6.72 5.31 -0.10
CA TYR A 55 -7.96 5.84 -0.66
C TYR A 55 -9.04 6.05 0.40
N LEU A 56 -9.26 5.06 1.26
CA LEU A 56 -10.23 5.16 2.36
C LEU A 56 -9.89 6.33 3.29
N PHE A 57 -8.61 6.56 3.56
CA PHE A 57 -8.17 7.72 4.30
C PHE A 57 -8.60 9.04 3.63
N VAL A 58 -8.34 9.20 2.33
CA VAL A 58 -8.76 10.42 1.59
C VAL A 58 -10.28 10.57 1.59
N LEU A 59 -11.00 9.48 1.38
CA LEU A 59 -12.47 9.46 1.40
C LEU A 59 -13.01 9.95 2.75
N LEU A 60 -12.42 9.52 3.86
CA LEU A 60 -12.90 9.83 5.21
C LEU A 60 -12.48 11.22 5.70
N HIS A 61 -11.28 11.69 5.33
CA HIS A 61 -10.69 12.89 5.92
C HIS A 61 -10.46 14.05 4.94
N HIS A 62 -10.43 13.77 3.63
CA HIS A 62 -10.15 14.74 2.56
C HIS A 62 -11.16 14.65 1.42
N PHE A 63 -12.41 14.29 1.71
CA PHE A 63 -13.46 14.04 0.71
C PHE A 63 -13.60 15.14 -0.36
N LYS A 64 -13.49 16.41 0.04
CA LYS A 64 -13.62 17.56 -0.87
C LYS A 64 -12.46 17.69 -1.86
N ASP A 65 -11.32 17.07 -1.56
CA ASP A 65 -10.09 17.12 -2.34
C ASP A 65 -9.91 15.85 -3.21
N ILE A 66 -10.92 14.98 -3.30
CA ILE A 66 -10.84 13.70 -4.00
C ILE A 66 -10.67 13.91 -5.52
N LYS A 67 -9.59 13.35 -6.06
CA LYS A 67 -9.26 13.35 -7.49
C LYS A 67 -8.77 11.95 -7.88
N PHE A 68 -8.63 11.70 -9.18
CA PHE A 68 -8.03 10.44 -9.63
C PHE A 68 -6.60 10.26 -9.08
N ASP A 69 -5.82 11.32 -8.98
CA ASP A 69 -4.47 11.22 -8.39
C ASP A 69 -4.48 10.89 -6.90
N SER A 70 -5.60 11.08 -6.20
CA SER A 70 -5.77 10.68 -4.79
C SER A 70 -5.73 9.17 -4.60
N PHE A 71 -5.84 8.39 -5.67
CA PHE A 71 -5.72 6.93 -5.63
C PHE A 71 -4.29 6.45 -5.37
N LEU A 72 -3.28 7.33 -5.49
CA LEU A 72 -1.85 7.02 -5.34
C LEU A 72 -1.35 5.80 -6.14
N ILE A 73 -2.11 5.34 -7.14
CA ILE A 73 -1.70 4.27 -8.06
C ILE A 73 -0.47 4.70 -8.86
N ASN A 74 -0.39 5.98 -9.22
CA ASN A 74 0.75 6.57 -9.89
C ASN A 74 1.45 7.57 -8.97
N GLN A 75 2.31 7.07 -8.08
CA GLN A 75 3.16 7.91 -7.21
C GLN A 75 4.34 8.55 -7.96
N GLY A 76 4.33 8.51 -9.29
CA GLY A 76 5.38 9.04 -10.16
C GLY A 76 6.22 7.95 -10.83
N LYS A 77 7.03 8.39 -11.79
CA LYS A 77 7.80 7.51 -12.69
C LYS A 77 8.75 6.56 -11.95
N HIS A 78 9.35 7.02 -10.85
CA HIS A 78 10.27 6.21 -10.06
C HIS A 78 9.57 5.04 -9.35
N TYR A 79 8.37 5.29 -8.81
CA TYR A 79 7.55 4.23 -8.21
C TYR A 79 7.16 3.19 -9.26
N THR A 80 6.68 3.62 -10.43
CA THR A 80 6.35 2.70 -11.54
C THR A 80 7.57 1.87 -11.94
N PHE A 81 8.75 2.51 -12.09
CA PHE A 81 9.97 1.80 -12.44
C PHE A 81 10.37 0.76 -11.39
N ALA A 82 10.32 1.11 -10.10
CA ALA A 82 10.63 0.20 -9.00
C ALA A 82 9.68 -1.00 -8.97
N MET A 83 8.37 -0.77 -9.14
CA MET A 83 7.38 -1.84 -9.20
C MET A 83 7.60 -2.76 -10.40
N THR A 84 7.83 -2.19 -11.59
CA THR A 84 8.14 -2.98 -12.80
C THR A 84 9.41 -3.80 -12.60
N PHE A 85 10.46 -3.21 -12.03
CA PHE A 85 11.72 -3.90 -11.77
C PHE A 85 11.54 -5.07 -10.78
N SER A 86 10.77 -4.86 -9.70
CA SER A 86 10.40 -5.90 -8.74
C SER A 86 9.67 -7.08 -9.38
N PHE A 87 8.69 -6.82 -10.25
CA PHE A 87 8.02 -7.88 -11.01
C PHE A 87 9.00 -8.59 -11.96
N CYS A 88 9.81 -7.85 -12.70
CA CYS A 88 10.80 -8.42 -13.62
C CYS A 88 11.79 -9.33 -12.90
N GLU A 89 12.35 -8.90 -11.77
CA GLU A 89 13.22 -9.73 -10.93
C GLU A 89 12.50 -11.00 -10.47
N TYR A 90 11.29 -10.87 -9.92
CA TYR A 90 10.54 -12.01 -9.42
C TYR A 90 10.30 -13.07 -10.52
N PHE A 91 9.81 -12.65 -11.70
CA PHE A 91 9.55 -13.58 -12.80
C PHE A 91 10.83 -14.16 -13.39
N TYR A 92 11.89 -13.36 -13.49
CA TYR A 92 13.20 -13.83 -13.97
C TYR A 92 13.75 -14.92 -13.03
N GLU A 93 13.77 -14.68 -11.72
CA GLU A 93 14.23 -15.65 -10.75
C GLU A 93 13.33 -16.88 -10.68
N TYR A 94 12.02 -16.70 -10.76
CA TYR A 94 11.09 -17.83 -10.81
C TYR A 94 11.34 -18.75 -12.03
N MET A 95 11.66 -18.17 -13.19
CA MET A 95 11.91 -18.93 -14.43
C MET A 95 13.28 -19.60 -14.49
N PHE A 96 14.34 -18.90 -14.05
CA PHE A 96 15.72 -19.35 -14.24
C PHE A 96 16.36 -19.91 -12.96
N TYR A 97 15.87 -19.51 -11.78
CA TYR A 97 16.39 -19.87 -10.47
C TYR A 97 15.27 -20.25 -9.48
N PRO A 98 14.38 -21.20 -9.82
CA PRO A 98 13.20 -21.51 -9.00
C PRO A 98 13.55 -21.91 -7.56
N GLY A 99 14.75 -22.47 -7.34
CA GLY A 99 15.26 -22.78 -6.00
C GLY A 99 15.43 -21.57 -5.08
N LEU A 100 15.44 -20.33 -5.57
CA LEU A 100 15.39 -19.11 -4.75
C LEU A 100 13.97 -18.82 -4.23
N LYS A 101 12.95 -19.19 -5.01
CA LYS A 101 11.53 -18.96 -4.72
C LYS A 101 10.84 -20.15 -4.08
N ASP A 102 11.49 -21.32 -4.05
CA ASP A 102 10.91 -22.54 -3.50
C ASP A 102 11.97 -23.35 -2.74
N ASN A 103 12.35 -22.85 -1.55
CA ASN A 103 13.16 -23.58 -0.59
C ASN A 103 12.69 -23.31 0.87
N SER A 104 13.24 -24.06 1.83
CA SER A 104 12.83 -23.94 3.24
C SER A 104 13.09 -22.56 3.84
N ALA A 105 14.15 -21.86 3.41
CA ALA A 105 14.43 -20.50 3.86
C ALA A 105 13.47 -19.48 3.25
N THR A 106 12.99 -19.70 2.01
CA THR A 106 11.97 -18.87 1.36
C THR A 106 10.72 -18.79 2.23
N PHE A 107 10.23 -19.92 2.76
CA PHE A 107 9.06 -19.91 3.63
C PHE A 107 9.25 -19.01 4.87
N LEU A 108 10.44 -19.05 5.50
CA LEU A 108 10.76 -18.18 6.62
C LEU A 108 10.73 -16.70 6.22
N PHE A 109 11.31 -16.34 5.07
CA PHE A 109 11.28 -14.96 4.57
C PHE A 109 9.88 -14.48 4.24
N VAL A 110 9.01 -15.35 3.69
CA VAL A 110 7.60 -15.02 3.47
C VAL A 110 6.91 -14.66 4.78
N ILE A 111 7.10 -15.45 5.84
CA ILE A 111 6.49 -15.19 7.14
C ILE A 111 7.03 -13.90 7.75
N ILE A 112 8.35 -13.70 7.76
CA ILE A 112 8.97 -12.47 8.27
C ILE A 112 8.47 -11.25 7.49
N GLY A 113 8.52 -11.30 6.15
CA GLY A 113 8.03 -10.25 5.28
C GLY A 113 6.56 -9.97 5.50
N GLY A 114 5.72 -10.99 5.63
CA GLY A 114 4.28 -10.86 5.92
C GLY A 114 4.00 -10.17 7.25
N ILE A 115 4.72 -10.54 8.33
CA ILE A 115 4.60 -9.88 9.63
C ILE A 115 5.01 -8.40 9.53
N LEU A 116 6.13 -8.11 8.90
CA LEU A 116 6.62 -6.74 8.76
C LEU A 116 5.72 -5.89 7.83
N VAL A 117 5.11 -6.49 6.81
CA VAL A 117 4.06 -5.87 5.97
C VAL A 117 2.87 -5.44 6.83
N ILE A 118 2.40 -6.29 7.76
CA ILE A 118 1.28 -5.96 8.66
C ILE A 118 1.67 -4.82 9.59
N ILE A 119 2.88 -4.85 10.15
CA ILE A 119 3.39 -3.77 11.02
C ILE A 119 3.50 -2.46 10.23
N GLY A 120 4.00 -2.49 8.99
CA GLY A 120 4.07 -1.33 8.11
C GLY A 120 2.70 -0.70 7.86
N HIS A 121 1.70 -1.53 7.51
CA HIS A 121 0.31 -1.07 7.37
C HIS A 121 -0.23 -0.46 8.66
N PHE A 122 0.03 -1.09 9.80
CA PHE A 122 -0.43 -0.58 11.10
C PHE A 122 0.09 0.84 11.35
N PHE A 123 1.39 1.08 11.18
CA PHE A 123 1.96 2.41 11.39
C PHE A 123 1.47 3.42 10.36
N ARG A 124 1.36 3.01 9.09
CA ARG A 124 0.88 3.87 8.00
C ARG A 124 -0.54 4.35 8.27
N ALA A 125 -1.48 3.42 8.47
CA ALA A 125 -2.88 3.71 8.72
C ALA A 125 -3.05 4.45 10.05
N SER A 126 -2.35 4.04 11.12
CA SER A 126 -2.46 4.72 12.41
C SER A 126 -2.00 6.18 12.33
N ALA A 127 -0.95 6.49 11.56
CA ALA A 127 -0.51 7.86 11.36
C ALA A 127 -1.60 8.71 10.68
N GLU A 128 -2.18 8.19 9.62
CA GLU A 128 -3.27 8.80 8.88
C GLU A 128 -4.51 9.05 9.76
N PHE A 129 -4.99 8.03 10.45
CA PHE A 129 -6.17 8.14 11.31
C PHE A 129 -5.94 8.98 12.57
N THR A 130 -4.70 9.07 13.06
CA THR A 130 -4.35 9.95 14.18
C THR A 130 -4.31 11.41 13.73
N ALA A 131 -3.68 11.71 12.59
CA ALA A 131 -3.54 13.08 12.11
C ALA A 131 -4.77 13.61 11.36
N LYS A 132 -5.61 12.74 10.79
CA LYS A 132 -6.85 13.08 10.08
C LYS A 132 -6.61 14.16 9.02
N SER A 133 -7.37 15.25 9.08
CA SER A 133 -7.25 16.40 8.17
C SER A 133 -5.90 17.12 8.22
N ASN A 134 -5.04 16.82 9.20
CA ASN A 134 -3.69 17.37 9.30
C ASN A 134 -2.65 16.55 8.51
N PHE A 135 -3.00 15.34 8.07
CA PHE A 135 -2.17 14.52 7.20
C PHE A 135 -2.42 14.86 5.73
N THR A 136 -1.39 14.88 4.90
CA THR A 136 -1.51 15.09 3.45
C THR A 136 -0.52 14.20 2.71
N HIS A 137 -0.93 13.59 1.59
CA HIS A 137 -0.02 12.78 0.76
C HIS A 137 1.12 13.58 0.15
N HIS A 138 0.87 14.86 -0.15
CA HIS A 138 1.91 15.78 -0.60
C HIS A 138 2.35 16.69 0.54
N ILE A 139 3.64 17.00 0.58
CA ILE A 139 4.20 17.95 1.54
C ILE A 139 3.55 19.32 1.30
N SER A 140 2.91 19.87 2.34
CA SER A 140 2.34 21.21 2.28
C SER A 140 3.40 22.25 2.64
N TYR A 141 3.63 23.20 1.74
CA TYR A 141 4.55 24.33 1.96
C TYR A 141 3.87 25.54 2.61
N ARG A 142 2.54 25.51 2.79
CA ARG A 142 1.77 26.58 3.42
C ARG A 142 0.92 26.02 4.55
N LYS A 143 0.99 26.66 5.72
CA LYS A 143 0.17 26.29 6.88
C LYS A 143 -1.27 26.77 6.69
N LYS A 144 -2.24 25.86 6.78
CA LYS A 144 -3.68 26.21 6.84
C LYS A 144 -4.05 26.66 8.26
N GLN A 145 -5.10 27.48 8.40
CA GLN A 145 -5.58 27.91 9.74
C GLN A 145 -6.00 26.72 10.61
N THR A 146 -6.55 25.67 10.01
CA THR A 146 -7.00 24.45 10.69
C THR A 146 -5.86 23.45 10.93
N HIS A 147 -4.61 23.79 10.62
CA HIS A 147 -3.48 22.86 10.69
C HIS A 147 -2.85 22.90 12.07
N GLU A 148 -2.93 21.77 12.77
CA GLU A 148 -2.48 21.60 14.15
C GLU A 148 -1.32 20.60 14.23
N LEU A 149 -0.47 20.76 15.26
CA LEU A 149 0.62 19.84 15.54
C LEU A 149 0.07 18.60 16.26
N ILE A 150 0.35 17.42 15.72
CA ILE A 150 -0.09 16.14 16.28
C ILE A 150 1.09 15.46 16.99
N THR A 151 0.94 15.23 18.30
CA THR A 151 1.97 14.61 19.16
C THR A 151 1.47 13.42 19.99
N HIS A 152 0.22 13.01 19.78
CA HIS A 152 -0.40 11.88 20.49
C HIS A 152 -0.51 10.63 19.59
N GLY A 153 -0.92 9.50 20.16
CA GLY A 153 -1.02 8.23 19.43
C GLY A 153 0.35 7.81 18.90
N VAL A 154 0.41 7.33 17.65
CA VAL A 154 1.68 6.90 17.04
C VAL A 154 2.70 8.02 16.86
N TYR A 155 2.27 9.29 16.87
CA TYR A 155 3.16 10.45 16.82
C TYR A 155 3.91 10.70 18.12
N SER A 156 3.55 10.04 19.22
CA SER A 156 4.33 10.08 20.47
C SER A 156 5.62 9.24 20.39
N PHE A 157 5.67 8.25 19.48
CA PHE A 157 6.84 7.38 19.29
C PHE A 157 7.76 7.86 18.16
N SER A 158 7.21 8.48 17.11
CA SER A 158 7.95 8.96 15.95
C SER A 158 7.38 10.26 15.42
N ARG A 159 8.22 11.14 14.88
CA ARG A 159 7.78 12.38 14.20
C ARG A 159 7.17 12.09 12.81
N HIS A 160 7.50 10.95 12.21
CA HIS A 160 7.04 10.57 10.87
C HIS A 160 6.58 9.10 10.82
N PRO A 161 5.57 8.70 11.62
CA PRO A 161 5.11 7.32 11.69
C PRO A 161 4.52 6.83 10.36
N GLY A 162 3.91 7.72 9.57
CA GLY A 162 3.41 7.40 8.23
C GLY A 162 4.52 7.01 7.24
N TYR A 163 5.62 7.76 7.22
CA TYR A 163 6.79 7.42 6.38
C TYR A 163 7.50 6.16 6.87
N PHE A 164 7.59 5.98 8.19
CA PHE A 164 8.12 4.73 8.76
C PHE A 164 7.29 3.53 8.34
N GLY A 165 5.96 3.61 8.44
CA GLY A 165 5.05 2.55 8.00
C GLY A 165 5.18 2.25 6.51
N TRP A 166 5.24 3.28 5.67
CA TRP A 166 5.43 3.13 4.22
C TRP A 166 6.77 2.48 3.86
N PHE A 167 7.86 2.93 4.47
CA PHE A 167 9.20 2.36 4.26
C PHE A 167 9.27 0.89 4.71
N LEU A 168 8.75 0.58 5.90
CA LEU A 168 8.76 -0.78 6.39
C LEU A 168 7.93 -1.67 5.47
N TRP A 169 6.73 -1.22 5.07
CA TRP A 169 5.90 -1.93 4.12
C TRP A 169 6.63 -2.21 2.81
N SER A 170 7.23 -1.19 2.17
CA SER A 170 7.87 -1.35 0.86
C SER A 170 9.00 -2.38 0.88
N VAL A 171 9.91 -2.30 1.85
CA VAL A 171 11.02 -3.28 1.99
C VAL A 171 10.48 -4.68 2.30
N SER A 172 9.50 -4.76 3.18
CA SER A 172 8.94 -6.05 3.62
C SER A 172 8.24 -6.80 2.50
N THR A 173 7.63 -6.08 1.54
CA THR A 173 7.05 -6.72 0.36
C THR A 173 8.09 -7.43 -0.49
N GLN A 174 9.33 -6.91 -0.59
CA GLN A 174 10.42 -7.54 -1.35
C GLN A 174 10.99 -8.75 -0.60
N ILE A 175 11.14 -8.66 0.73
CA ILE A 175 11.48 -9.80 1.59
C ILE A 175 10.44 -10.92 1.42
N MET A 176 9.15 -10.57 1.42
CA MET A 176 8.05 -11.53 1.31
C MET A 176 8.06 -12.29 -0.03
N ILE A 177 8.45 -11.64 -1.13
CA ILE A 177 8.61 -12.29 -2.44
C ILE A 177 10.02 -12.78 -2.70
N THR A 178 10.91 -12.68 -1.70
CA THR A 178 12.31 -13.13 -1.74
C THR A 178 13.09 -12.57 -2.92
N ASN A 179 12.90 -11.29 -3.24
CA ASN A 179 13.71 -10.58 -4.21
C ASN A 179 15.00 -10.09 -3.50
N PRO A 180 16.19 -10.61 -3.83
CA PRO A 180 17.44 -10.20 -3.19
C PRO A 180 17.99 -8.85 -3.69
N VAL A 181 17.55 -8.36 -4.86
CA VAL A 181 18.05 -7.11 -5.46
C VAL A 181 17.13 -5.92 -5.13
N CYS A 182 15.81 -6.09 -5.24
CA CYS A 182 14.81 -5.06 -4.89
C CYS A 182 14.62 -4.81 -3.39
#